data_AF-A0A644X6C1-F1
#
_entry.id   AF-A0A644X6C1-F1
#
_cell.length_a   1.000
_cell.length_b   1.000
_cell.length_c   1.000
_cell.angle_alpha   90.00
_cell.angle_beta   90.00
_cell.angle_gamma   90.00
#
_symmetry.space_group_name_H-M   'P 1'
#
loop_
_entity.id
_entity.type
_entity.pdbx_description
1 polymer ?
#
loop_
_entity_poly.entity_id
_entity_poly.type
_entity_poly.pdbx_seq_one_letter_code
_entity_poly.pdbx_strand_id
1 'polypeptide(L)'
;MEVSVQLQLSQKERLLLEDNKLQEEVCVIKYQNYAGQAQDPQLKQLFNTLATDEQHHFGMINQMLQGQQPNMSHHSPDSLSPPSISTIK
;
A
#
# COMPACT_ATOMS: atom_id res chain seq x y z
N MET A 1 -25.40 -20.25 8.75
CA MET A 1 -24.49 -19.38 9.52
C MET A 1 -23.15 -19.47 8.84
N GLU A 2 -22.73 -18.44 8.10
CA GLU A 2 -21.35 -18.37 7.64
C GLU A 2 -20.46 -18.23 8.89
N VAL A 3 -19.59 -19.21 9.12
CA VAL A 3 -18.59 -19.11 10.18
C VAL A 3 -17.49 -18.22 9.63
N SER A 4 -17.49 -16.94 10.01
CA SER A 4 -16.38 -16.04 9.71
C SER A 4 -15.12 -16.59 10.39
N VAL A 5 -14.19 -17.11 9.61
CA VAL A 5 -12.89 -17.56 10.11
C VAL A 5 -12.12 -16.30 10.51
N GLN A 6 -12.01 -16.06 11.82
CA GLN A 6 -11.18 -14.98 12.35
C GLN A 6 -9.72 -15.39 12.33
N LEU A 7 -8.87 -14.53 11.75
CA LEU A 7 -7.42 -14.69 11.77
C LEU A 7 -6.94 -14.61 13.22
N GLN A 8 -6.39 -15.71 13.74
CA GLN A 8 -5.82 -15.75 15.08
C GLN A 8 -4.31 -15.48 15.00
N LEU A 9 -3.91 -14.34 15.55
CA LEU A 9 -2.51 -13.92 15.59
C LEU A 9 -1.92 -14.22 16.97
N SER A 10 -0.73 -14.79 17.00
CA SER A 10 0.10 -14.83 18.21
C SER A 10 0.50 -13.42 18.65
N GLN A 11 0.96 -13.29 19.89
CA GLN A 11 1.47 -12.01 20.40
C GLN A 11 2.61 -11.45 19.56
N LYS A 12 3.52 -12.30 19.10
CA LYS A 12 4.66 -11.91 18.26
C LYS A 12 4.21 -11.39 16.89
N GLU A 13 3.24 -12.04 16.26
CA GLU A 13 2.68 -11.61 14.98
C GLU A 13 1.92 -10.30 15.11
N ARG A 14 1.16 -10.10 16.20
CA ARG A 14 0.51 -8.81 16.47
C ARG A 14 1.54 -7.69 16.61
N LEU A 15 2.61 -7.89 17.37
CA LEU A 15 3.68 -6.88 17.52
C LEU A 15 4.34 -6.55 16.17
N LEU A 16 4.62 -7.57 15.36
CA LEU A 16 5.18 -7.38 14.02
C LEU A 16 4.21 -6.58 13.11
N LEU A 17 2.91 -6.87 13.17
CA LEU A 17 1.91 -6.17 12.37
C LEU A 17 1.70 -4.71 12.82
N GLU A 18 1.74 -4.43 14.13
CA GLU A 18 1.69 -3.04 14.62
C GLU A 18 2.92 -2.24 14.19
N ASP A 19 4.11 -2.85 14.20
CA ASP A 19 5.35 -2.23 13.71
C ASP A 19 5.27 -1.94 12.20
N ASN A 20 4.86 -2.93 11.40
CA ASN A 20 4.64 -2.74 9.96
C ASN A 20 3.59 -1.67 9.68
N LYS A 21 2.51 -1.61 10.47
CA LYS A 21 1.46 -0.58 10.32
C LYS A 21 2.02 0.83 10.50
N LEU A 22 2.87 1.04 11.49
CA LEU A 22 3.54 2.33 11.70
C LEU A 22 4.50 2.64 10.54
N GLN A 23 5.20 1.63 10.03
CA GLN A 23 6.06 1.81 8.87
C GLN A 23 5.27 2.25 7.63
N GLU A 24 4.12 1.64 7.35
CA GLU A 24 3.28 2.05 6.21
C GLU A 24 2.74 3.47 6.37
N GLU A 25 2.34 3.86 7.58
CA GLU A 25 1.93 5.25 7.85
C GLU A 25 3.05 6.25 7.51
N VAL A 26 4.29 5.95 7.89
CA VAL A 26 5.45 6.76 7.55
C VAL A 26 5.67 6.81 6.03
N CYS A 27 5.51 5.68 5.33
CA CYS A 27 5.63 5.63 3.87
C CYS A 27 4.55 6.49 3.17
N VAL A 28 3.29 6.41 3.60
CA VAL A 28 2.21 7.27 3.10
C VAL A 28 2.56 8.75 3.25
N ILE A 29 2.96 9.17 4.47
CA ILE A 29 3.32 10.56 4.74
C ILE A 29 4.50 10.99 3.87
N LYS A 30 5.53 10.15 3.73
CA LYS A 30 6.72 10.44 2.92
C LYS A 30 6.35 10.66 1.44
N TYR A 31 5.59 9.76 0.84
CA TYR A 31 5.23 9.87 -0.57
C TYR A 31 4.28 11.03 -0.85
N GLN A 32 3.34 11.33 0.05
CA GLN A 32 2.52 12.54 -0.06
C GLN A 32 3.37 13.82 0.01
N ASN A 33 4.36 13.87 0.92
CA ASN A 33 5.28 15.01 1.00
C ASN A 33 6.12 15.17 -0.27
N TYR A 34 6.63 14.07 -0.84
CA TYR A 34 7.39 14.12 -2.09
C TYR A 34 6.52 14.50 -3.30
N ALA A 35 5.29 14.03 -3.37
CA ALA A 35 4.32 14.45 -4.38
C ALA A 35 4.03 15.97 -4.31
N GLY A 36 3.98 16.53 -3.11
CA GLY A 36 3.80 17.98 -2.90
C GLY A 36 5.01 18.83 -3.31
N GLN A 37 6.21 18.26 -3.24
CA GLN A 37 7.48 18.91 -3.61
C GLN A 37 7.87 18.72 -5.08
N ALA A 38 7.35 17.67 -5.73
CA ALA A 38 7.66 17.35 -7.12
C ALA A 38 7.05 18.38 -8.09
N GLN A 39 7.90 18.96 -8.93
CA GLN A 39 7.51 19.87 -10.01
C GLN A 39 7.19 19.12 -11.31
N ASP A 40 7.92 18.04 -11.57
CA ASP A 40 7.67 17.18 -12.72
C ASP A 40 6.32 16.44 -12.56
N PRO A 41 5.37 16.57 -13.50
CA PRO A 41 4.05 15.97 -13.38
C PRO A 41 4.06 14.44 -13.30
N GLN A 42 4.97 13.76 -14.01
CA GLN A 42 5.05 12.30 -14.00
C GLN A 42 5.62 11.80 -12.68
N LEU A 43 6.64 12.49 -12.15
CA LEU A 43 7.21 12.19 -10.85
C LEU A 43 6.21 12.42 -9.71
N LYS A 44 5.44 13.51 -9.78
CA LYS A 44 4.35 13.77 -8.84
C LYS A 44 3.30 12.66 -8.88
N GLN A 45 2.92 12.22 -10.07
CA GLN A 45 1.95 11.13 -10.24
C GLN A 45 2.49 9.81 -9.69
N LEU A 46 3.77 9.50 -9.93
CA LEU A 46 4.42 8.31 -9.37
C LEU A 46 4.35 8.31 -7.83
N PHE A 47 4.68 9.42 -7.18
CA PHE A 47 4.57 9.51 -5.72
C PHE A 47 3.13 9.39 -5.22
N ASN A 48 2.15 9.93 -5.95
CA ASN A 48 0.74 9.74 -5.59
C ASN A 48 0.29 8.27 -5.72
N THR A 49 0.76 7.56 -6.75
CA THR A 49 0.50 6.12 -6.91
C THR A 49 1.10 5.35 -5.75
N LEU A 50 2.38 5.60 -5.42
CA LEU A 50 3.03 4.95 -4.28
C LEU A 50 2.30 5.26 -2.96
N ALA A 51 1.91 6.51 -2.70
CA ALA A 51 1.14 6.85 -1.51
C ALA A 51 -0.21 6.11 -1.43
N THR A 52 -0.86 5.87 -2.57
CA THR A 52 -2.11 5.11 -2.64
C THR A 52 -1.87 3.63 -2.33
N ASP A 53 -0.77 3.08 -2.84
CA ASP A 53 -0.39 1.69 -2.60
C ASP A 53 -0.11 1.44 -1.10
N GLU A 54 0.65 2.34 -0.46
CA GLU A 54 0.94 2.21 0.97
C GLU A 54 -0.29 2.43 1.86
N GLN A 55 -1.25 3.26 1.44
CA GLN A 55 -2.54 3.36 2.12
C GLN A 55 -3.33 2.05 2.05
N HIS A 56 -3.26 1.35 0.92
CA HIS A 56 -3.87 0.04 0.76
C HIS A 56 -3.19 -0.99 1.67
N HIS A 57 -1.85 -1.04 1.70
CA HIS A 57 -1.09 -1.91 2.61
C HIS A 57 -1.42 -1.66 4.08
N PHE A 58 -1.45 -0.39 4.51
CA PHE A 58 -1.88 0.01 5.86
C PHE A 58 -3.27 -0.53 6.18
N GLY A 59 -4.22 -0.40 5.24
CA GLY A 59 -5.57 -0.92 5.37
C GLY A 59 -5.62 -2.44 5.54
N MET A 60 -4.84 -3.18 4.75
CA MET A 60 -4.72 -4.64 4.86
C MET A 60 -4.16 -5.07 6.22
N ILE A 61 -3.12 -4.40 6.71
CA ILE A 61 -2.55 -4.68 8.04
C ILE A 61 -3.58 -4.41 9.13
N ASN A 62 -4.34 -3.33 9.01
CA ASN A 62 -5.39 -3.00 9.97
C ASN A 62 -6.53 -4.04 9.97
N GLN A 63 -6.89 -4.59 8.81
CA GLN A 63 -7.84 -5.72 8.70
C GLN A 63 -7.29 -6.97 9.40
N MET A 64 -6.03 -7.32 9.14
CA MET A 64 -5.38 -8.48 9.79
C MET A 64 -5.33 -8.33 11.32
N LEU A 65 -4.99 -7.13 11.83
CA LEU A 65 -4.97 -6.83 13.27
C LEU A 65 -6.36 -6.94 13.93
N GLN A 66 -7.44 -6.72 13.16
CA GLN A 66 -8.84 -6.92 13.57
C GLN A 66 -9.30 -8.38 13.43
N GLY A 67 -8.41 -9.30 13.03
CA GLY A 67 -8.74 -10.70 12.81
C GLY A 67 -9.49 -10.96 11.51
N GLN A 68 -9.47 -10.04 10.55
CA GLN A 68 -10.12 -10.19 9.24
C GLN A 68 -9.12 -10.65 8.19
N GLN A 69 -9.62 -11.36 7.17
CA GLN A 69 -8.82 -11.66 5.99
C GLN A 69 -8.65 -10.37 5.15
N PRO A 70 -7.41 -9.96 4.82
CA PRO A 70 -7.19 -8.72 4.11
C PRO A 70 -7.68 -8.81 2.66
N ASN A 71 -8.15 -7.71 2.11
CA ASN A 71 -8.42 -7.62 0.68
C ASN A 71 -7.09 -7.48 -0.08
N MET A 72 -6.68 -8.53 -0.79
CA MET A 72 -5.46 -8.53 -1.61
C MET A 72 -5.66 -7.84 -2.98
N SER A 73 -6.86 -7.32 -3.26
CA SER A 73 -7.22 -6.75 -4.56
C SER A 73 -6.60 -5.36 -4.71
N HIS A 74 -5.43 -5.30 -5.34
CA HIS A 74 -4.76 -4.04 -5.62
C HIS A 74 -5.32 -3.40 -6.90
N HIS A 75 -6.10 -2.31 -6.76
CA HIS A 75 -6.52 -1.50 -7.91
C HIS A 75 -5.46 -0.43 -8.18
N SER A 76 -4.36 -0.79 -8.83
CA SER A 76 -3.51 0.22 -9.46
C SER A 76 -4.30 0.84 -10.62
N PRO A 77 -4.52 2.16 -10.66
CA PRO A 77 -5.00 2.80 -11.88
C PRO A 77 -3.97 2.57 -12.99
N ASP A 78 -4.43 1.95 -14.07
CA ASP A 78 -3.80 1.51 -15.32
C ASP A 78 -2.99 2.59 -16.09
N SER A 79 -2.19 3.39 -15.38
CA SER A 79 -1.54 4.61 -15.89
C SER A 79 -0.02 4.59 -15.81
N LEU A 80 0.58 3.50 -15.30
CA LEU A 80 2.02 3.29 -15.29
C LEU A 80 2.39 1.93 -15.87
N SER A 81 1.86 1.60 -17.05
CA SER A 81 2.61 0.73 -17.95
C SER A 81 3.94 1.44 -18.23
N PRO A 82 5.11 0.88 -17.84
CA PRO A 82 6.38 1.45 -18.25
C PRO A 82 6.38 1.51 -19.78
N PRO A 83 6.85 2.60 -20.43
CA PRO A 83 6.98 2.59 -21.87
C PRO A 83 7.89 1.41 -22.23
N SER A 84 7.35 0.43 -22.95
CA SER A 84 8.15 -0.65 -23.51
C SER A 84 9.29 0.01 -24.30
N ILE A 85 10.54 -0.20 -23.85
CA ILE A 85 11.72 0.03 -24.68
C ILE A 85 11.63 -1.00 -25.81
N SER A 86 10.89 -0.65 -26.84
CA SER A 86 10.72 -1.43 -28.05
C SER A 86 10.36 -0.45 -29.15
N THR A 87 11.34 0.36 -29.55
CA THR A 87 11.61 0.79 -30.94
C THR A 87 12.85 1.69 -30.92
N ILE A 88 14.03 1.09 -30.98
CA ILE A 88 15.15 1.69 -31.72
C ILE A 88 15.37 0.73 -32.88
N LYS A 89 15.01 1.20 -34.07
CA LYS A 89 15.18 0.53 -35.36
C LYS A 89 16.62 0.67 -35.82
#